data_AF-A0A5D3B975-F1
#
_entry.id   AF-A0A5D3B975-F1
#
_cell.length_a   1.000
_cell.length_b   1.000
_cell.length_c   1.000
_cell.angle_alpha   90.00
_cell.angle_beta   90.00
_cell.angle_gamma   90.00
#
_symmetry.space_group_name_H-M   'P 1'
#
loop_
_entity.id
_entity.type
_entity.pdbx_description
1 polymer ?
#
loop_
_entity_poly.entity_id
_entity_poly.type
_entity_poly.pdbx_seq_one_letter_code
_entity_poly.pdbx_strand_id
1 'polypeptide(L)'
;MNGHSAATVRRLKMYNTRPKRDRKGKVLKNDLQSNELPDTRIQPDRRWFDDFEEKYAENVTVEGSEEDGFRDLVRHTMFEKGQSKRIWGELYKVIDSSDVVVQVLDARDPQGTSYLLGSEFFDNFFMAG
;
A
#
# COMPACT_ATOMS: atom_id res chain seq x y z
N MET A 1 5.11 23.79 -35.34
CA MET A 1 5.03 22.35 -35.06
C MET A 1 4.86 22.18 -33.55
N ASN A 2 3.76 21.59 -33.08
CA ASN A 2 3.50 21.43 -31.65
C ASN A 2 4.51 20.44 -31.04
N GLY A 3 5.29 20.87 -30.05
CA GLY A 3 6.45 20.14 -29.50
C GLY A 3 6.13 18.93 -28.61
N HIS A 4 4.92 18.37 -28.66
CA HIS A 4 4.53 17.23 -27.81
C HIS A 4 4.19 16.00 -28.64
N SER A 5 4.71 14.84 -28.23
CA SER A 5 4.34 13.55 -28.81
C SER A 5 2.88 13.20 -28.54
N ALA A 6 2.26 12.38 -29.39
CA ALA A 6 0.87 11.95 -29.21
C ALA A 6 0.62 11.27 -27.85
N ALA A 7 1.60 10.53 -27.31
CA ALA A 7 1.52 9.93 -25.99
C ALA A 7 1.51 10.99 -24.87
N THR A 8 2.36 12.01 -24.97
CA THR A 8 2.39 13.13 -24.02
C THR A 8 1.06 13.89 -24.04
N VAL A 9 0.50 14.15 -25.23
CA VAL A 9 -0.81 14.80 -25.37
C VAL A 9 -1.92 13.98 -24.70
N ARG A 10 -1.94 12.66 -24.88
CA ARG A 10 -2.92 11.77 -24.21
C ARG A 10 -2.79 11.78 -22.69
N ARG A 11 -1.56 11.71 -22.16
CA ARG A 11 -1.29 11.76 -20.72
C ARG A 11 -1.75 13.08 -20.10
N LEU A 12 -1.40 14.21 -20.72
CA LEU A 12 -1.79 15.53 -20.21
C LEU A 12 -3.32 15.71 -20.21
N LYS A 13 -4.02 15.12 -21.18
CA LYS A 13 -5.49 15.15 -21.25
C LYS A 13 -6.14 14.48 -20.04
N MET A 14 -5.48 13.52 -19.38
CA MET A 14 -6.01 12.83 -18.19
C MET A 14 -6.24 13.76 -17.01
N TYR A 15 -5.41 14.79 -16.80
CA TYR A 15 -5.57 15.74 -15.70
C TYR A 15 -6.78 16.68 -15.85
N ASN A 16 -7.35 16.75 -17.05
CA ASN A 16 -8.48 17.63 -17.39
C ASN A 16 -9.79 16.85 -17.65
N THR A 17 -9.88 15.59 -17.22
CA THR A 17 -11.10 14.78 -17.39
C THR A 17 -12.23 15.30 -16.51
N ARG A 18 -13.43 15.39 -17.08
CA ARG A 18 -14.66 15.85 -16.38
C ARG A 18 -15.88 15.11 -16.92
N PRO A 19 -16.93 14.91 -16.10
CA PRO A 19 -18.17 14.30 -16.58
C PRO A 19 -18.82 15.15 -17.68
N LYS A 20 -19.11 14.53 -18.82
CA LYS A 20 -19.83 15.17 -19.94
C LYS A 20 -21.31 15.21 -19.61
N ARG A 21 -21.96 16.35 -19.87
CA ARG A 21 -23.38 16.57 -19.56
C ARG A 21 -24.16 17.04 -20.78
N ASP A 22 -25.45 16.76 -20.80
CA ASP A 22 -26.38 17.36 -21.74
C ASP A 22 -26.75 18.80 -21.31
N ARG A 23 -27.56 19.50 -22.13
CA ARG A 23 -28.04 20.85 -21.81
C ARG A 23 -28.91 20.90 -20.54
N LYS A 24 -29.57 19.79 -20.19
CA LYS A 24 -30.42 19.67 -19.00
C LYS A 24 -29.62 19.35 -17.73
N GLY A 25 -28.30 19.13 -17.84
CA GLY A 25 -27.40 18.81 -16.74
C GLY A 25 -27.23 17.31 -16.44
N LYS A 26 -27.87 16.41 -17.21
CA LYS A 26 -27.74 14.96 -17.06
C LYS A 26 -26.36 14.50 -17.51
N VAL A 27 -25.69 13.67 -16.70
CA VAL A 27 -24.39 13.07 -17.04
C VAL A 27 -24.57 12.07 -18.18
N LEU A 28 -23.85 12.30 -19.28
CA LEU A 28 -23.79 11.44 -20.46
C LEU A 28 -22.66 10.41 -20.34
N LYS A 29 -21.50 10.82 -19.82
CA LYS A 29 -20.34 9.95 -19.65
C LYS A 29 -19.41 10.51 -18.58
N ASN A 30 -18.85 9.62 -17.77
CA ASN A 30 -17.65 9.89 -17.01
C ASN A 30 -16.68 8.71 -17.15
N ASP A 31 -15.38 8.99 -17.16
CA ASP A 31 -14.37 7.93 -17.27
C ASP A 31 -14.31 7.16 -15.94
N LEU A 32 -14.19 5.82 -16.01
CA LEU A 32 -14.12 4.90 -14.86
C LEU A 32 -15.31 4.95 -13.87
N GLN A 33 -16.45 5.52 -14.29
CA GLN A 33 -17.69 5.58 -13.50
C GLN A 33 -18.89 5.21 -14.38
N SER A 34 -18.82 4.06 -15.04
CA SER A 34 -19.97 3.50 -15.76
C SER A 34 -21.00 2.96 -14.78
N ASN A 35 -22.28 3.16 -15.08
CA ASN A 35 -23.39 2.55 -14.34
C ASN A 35 -23.79 1.17 -14.88
N GLU A 36 -23.14 0.74 -15.97
CA GLU A 36 -23.39 -0.56 -16.59
C GLU A 36 -22.74 -1.65 -15.75
N LEU A 37 -23.53 -2.66 -15.38
CA LEU A 37 -23.02 -3.86 -14.72
C LEU A 37 -22.40 -4.77 -15.77
N PRO A 38 -21.12 -5.14 -15.64
CA PRO A 38 -20.50 -6.11 -16.55
C PRO A 38 -21.05 -7.52 -16.27
N ASP A 39 -21.02 -8.38 -17.28
CA ASP A 39 -21.19 -9.81 -17.06
C ASP A 39 -19.98 -10.33 -16.28
N THR A 40 -20.23 -11.01 -15.17
CA THR A 40 -19.21 -11.51 -14.24
C THR A 40 -18.92 -12.99 -14.44
N ARG A 41 -19.60 -13.67 -15.37
CA ARG A 41 -19.44 -15.10 -15.58
C ARG A 41 -18.09 -15.42 -16.21
N ILE A 42 -17.27 -16.18 -15.50
CA ILE A 42 -16.02 -16.70 -16.01
C ILE A 42 -16.28 -18.06 -16.67
N GLN A 43 -15.83 -18.26 -17.90
CA GLN A 43 -15.99 -19.53 -18.63
C GLN A 43 -15.01 -20.58 -18.10
N PRO A 44 -15.45 -21.82 -17.80
CA PRO A 44 -14.56 -22.85 -17.28
C PRO A 44 -13.43 -23.14 -18.27
N ASP A 45 -12.17 -23.06 -17.80
CA ASP A 45 -10.98 -23.42 -18.57
C ASP A 45 -10.17 -24.47 -17.81
N ARG A 46 -9.70 -25.49 -18.53
CA ARG A 46 -8.89 -26.58 -17.96
C ARG A 46 -7.56 -26.06 -17.39
N ARG A 47 -7.05 -24.95 -17.95
CA ARG A 47 -5.80 -24.29 -17.52
C ARG A 47 -5.88 -23.65 -16.12
N TRP A 48 -7.08 -23.47 -15.56
CA TRP A 48 -7.24 -22.95 -14.19
C TRP A 48 -6.90 -24.00 -13.13
N PHE A 49 -6.92 -25.27 -13.50
CA PHE A 49 -6.69 -26.41 -12.61
C PHE A 49 -5.33 -27.06 -12.85
N ASP A 50 -4.43 -26.38 -13.57
CA ASP A 50 -3.02 -26.77 -13.65
C ASP A 50 -2.33 -26.32 -12.35
N ASP A 51 -1.51 -27.19 -11.74
CA ASP A 51 -0.81 -26.93 -10.49
C ASP A 51 0.29 -25.86 -10.68
N PHE A 52 0.00 -24.60 -10.30
CA PHE A 52 1.01 -23.55 -10.20
C PHE A 52 1.85 -23.76 -8.92
N GLU A 53 2.83 -24.65 -9.06
CA GLU A 53 3.99 -24.94 -8.18
C GLU A 53 3.78 -25.16 -6.67
N GLU A 54 4.09 -26.40 -6.28
CA GLU A 54 4.44 -26.88 -4.94
C GLU A 54 5.80 -26.30 -4.47
N LYS A 55 5.89 -25.64 -3.30
CA LYS A 55 7.14 -25.54 -2.53
C LYS A 55 6.98 -25.29 -1.03
N TYR A 56 7.56 -26.23 -0.27
CA TYR A 56 8.00 -26.28 1.13
C TYR A 56 7.03 -25.81 2.23
N ALA A 57 6.43 -26.80 2.91
CA ALA A 57 5.87 -26.66 4.24
C ALA A 57 7.02 -26.58 5.28
N GLU A 58 7.15 -25.44 5.95
CA GLU A 58 7.98 -25.31 7.15
C GLU A 58 7.10 -25.52 8.40
N ASN A 59 7.46 -26.52 9.22
CA ASN A 59 6.82 -26.77 10.51
C ASN A 59 7.54 -25.93 11.58
N VAL A 60 6.95 -24.82 11.99
CA VAL A 60 7.43 -24.04 13.14
C VAL A 60 6.77 -24.57 14.41
N THR A 61 7.56 -25.20 15.29
CA THR A 61 7.20 -25.51 16.67
C THR A 61 7.43 -24.29 17.56
N VAL A 62 6.42 -23.85 18.31
CA VAL A 62 6.53 -22.77 19.30
C VAL A 62 6.34 -23.36 20.69
N GLU A 63 7.42 -23.41 21.48
CA GLU A 63 7.36 -23.61 22.94
C GLU A 63 7.21 -22.26 23.65
N GLY A 64 6.42 -22.23 24.72
CA GLY A 64 6.04 -21.01 25.44
C GLY A 64 7.02 -20.57 26.53
N SER A 65 6.80 -19.34 27.02
CA SER A 65 7.19 -18.94 28.37
C SER A 65 6.22 -17.87 28.88
N GLU A 66 5.69 -18.10 30.07
CA GLU A 66 4.80 -17.22 30.84
C GLU A 66 5.56 -16.06 31.53
N GLU A 67 4.77 -15.06 31.94
CA GLU A 67 5.02 -14.00 32.93
C GLU A 67 5.96 -12.83 32.56
N ASP A 68 5.47 -11.59 32.67
CA ASP A 68 5.53 -10.87 33.96
C ASP A 68 4.71 -9.56 33.92
N GLY A 69 3.99 -9.28 35.00
CA GLY A 69 3.05 -8.17 35.10
C GLY A 69 3.74 -6.85 35.42
N PHE A 70 3.95 -6.01 34.39
CA PHE A 70 4.48 -4.66 34.59
C PHE A 70 3.36 -3.62 34.62
N ARG A 71 3.27 -2.87 35.73
CA ARG A 71 2.35 -1.74 35.91
C ARG A 71 2.68 -0.66 34.89
N ASP A 72 1.71 -0.31 34.05
CA ASP A 72 1.82 0.80 33.09
C ASP A 72 2.02 2.12 33.87
N LEU A 73 3.27 2.58 33.90
CA LEU A 73 3.58 3.96 34.26
C LEU A 73 2.82 4.84 33.27
N VAL A 74 1.98 5.76 33.76
CA VAL A 74 1.23 6.70 32.91
C VAL A 74 2.23 7.47 32.04
N ARG A 75 2.41 7.00 30.79
CA ARG A 75 3.27 7.64 29.81
C ARG A 75 2.64 8.97 29.49
N HIS A 76 3.39 10.04 29.70
CA HIS A 76 2.94 11.37 29.32
C HIS A 76 2.64 11.36 27.82
N THR A 77 1.47 11.84 27.39
CA THR A 77 1.02 11.86 25.98
C THR A 77 2.00 12.57 25.03
N MET A 78 2.95 13.33 25.59
CA MET A 78 4.06 13.95 24.87
C MET A 78 5.05 12.91 24.29
N PHE A 79 5.19 11.74 24.90
CA PHE A 79 6.08 10.65 24.45
C PHE A 79 5.41 9.70 23.44
N GLU A 80 4.10 9.82 23.19
CA GLU A 80 3.35 9.06 22.18
C GLU A 80 3.28 9.79 20.83
N LYS A 81 3.78 11.03 20.78
CA LYS A 81 3.86 11.82 19.55
C LYS A 81 4.76 11.09 18.55
N GLY A 82 4.27 10.92 17.33
CA GLY A 82 4.95 10.13 16.29
C GLY A 82 4.26 8.80 15.99
N GLN A 83 3.49 8.24 16.94
CA GLN A 83 2.85 6.92 16.79
C GLN A 83 1.37 6.99 16.38
N SER A 84 0.86 8.18 16.06
CA SER A 84 -0.55 8.34 15.70
C SER A 84 -0.90 7.63 14.40
N LYS A 85 -2.15 7.14 14.28
CA LYS A 85 -2.67 6.52 13.04
C LYS A 85 -2.48 7.40 11.79
N ARG A 86 -2.53 8.72 11.95
CA ARG A 86 -2.30 9.67 10.85
C ARG A 86 -0.87 9.60 10.32
N ILE A 87 0.12 9.50 11.21
CA ILE A 87 1.54 9.44 10.84
C ILE A 87 1.84 8.11 10.16
N TRP A 88 1.33 7.01 10.73
CA TRP A 88 1.42 5.69 10.10
C TRP A 88 0.75 5.65 8.72
N GLY A 89 -0.45 6.21 8.58
CA GLY A 89 -1.15 6.26 7.30
C GLY A 89 -0.41 7.03 6.21
N GLU A 90 0.36 8.06 6.56
CA GLU A 90 1.24 8.73 5.60
C GLU A 90 2.50 7.91 5.30
N LEU A 91 3.12 7.30 6.32
CA LEU A 91 4.30 6.43 6.14
C LEU A 91 4.01 5.29 5.17
N TYR A 92 2.88 4.59 5.33
CA TYR A 92 2.49 3.50 4.43
C TYR A 92 2.30 3.95 2.99
N LYS A 93 1.71 5.13 2.75
CA LYS A 93 1.58 5.69 1.39
C LYS A 93 2.94 5.95 0.75
N VAL A 94 3.89 6.48 1.53
CA VAL A 94 5.24 6.76 1.03
C VAL A 94 5.95 5.46 0.69
N ILE A 95 5.88 4.45 1.57
CA ILE A 95 6.47 3.13 1.32
C ILE A 95 5.89 2.49 0.05
N ASP A 96 4.56 2.44 -0.08
CA ASP A 96 3.87 1.82 -1.23
C ASP A 96 4.17 2.51 -2.57
N SER A 97 4.44 3.82 -2.55
CA SER A 97 4.73 4.60 -3.76
C SER A 97 6.22 4.78 -4.05
N SER A 98 7.12 4.27 -3.19
CA SER A 98 8.56 4.42 -3.35
C SER A 98 9.19 3.15 -3.91
N ASP A 99 10.01 3.30 -4.95
CA ASP A 99 10.84 2.19 -5.45
C ASP A 99 12.00 1.87 -4.50
N VAL A 100 12.50 2.87 -3.76
CA VAL A 100 13.64 2.77 -2.82
C VAL A 100 13.34 3.57 -1.57
N VAL A 101 13.57 2.97 -0.39
CA VAL A 101 13.46 3.63 0.91
C VAL A 101 14.85 3.82 1.52
N VAL A 102 15.13 5.03 1.99
CA VAL A 102 16.40 5.36 2.68
C VAL A 102 16.10 5.72 4.11
N GLN A 103 16.79 5.05 5.03
CA GLN A 103 16.77 5.38 6.44
C GLN A 103 17.83 6.44 6.76
N VAL A 104 17.40 7.55 7.35
CA VAL A 104 18.32 8.56 7.88
C VAL A 104 18.60 8.24 9.35
N LEU A 105 19.88 8.07 9.70
CA LEU A 105 20.35 7.78 11.05
C LEU A 105 21.08 8.99 11.63
N ASP A 106 20.97 9.20 12.95
CA ASP A 106 21.85 10.15 13.66
C ASP A 106 23.22 9.49 13.86
N ALA A 107 24.29 10.12 13.36
CA ALA A 107 25.64 9.59 13.44
C ALA A 107 26.17 9.42 14.88
N ARG A 108 25.60 10.14 15.84
CA ARG A 108 26.01 10.09 17.26
C ARG A 108 25.42 8.90 17.99
N ASP A 109 24.25 8.46 17.55
CA ASP A 109 23.57 7.28 18.08
C ASP A 109 22.83 6.55 16.95
N PRO A 110 23.59 5.90 16.05
CA PRO A 110 22.99 5.23 14.91
C PRO A 110 22.12 4.06 15.35
N GLN A 111 22.43 3.40 16.47
CA GLN A 111 21.66 2.27 16.97
C GLN A 111 20.34 2.70 17.65
N GLY A 112 20.34 3.78 18.44
CA GLY A 112 19.12 4.29 19.08
C GLY A 112 18.16 5.00 18.13
N THR A 113 18.66 5.48 16.98
CA THR A 113 17.83 6.06 15.91
C THR A 113 17.51 5.09 14.78
N SER A 114 18.07 3.87 14.85
CA SER A 114 17.69 2.79 13.95
C SER A 114 16.31 2.26 14.31
N TYR A 115 15.40 2.14 13.34
CA TYR A 115 14.18 1.38 13.52
C TYR A 115 14.54 -0.12 13.55
N LEU A 116 14.58 -0.71 14.74
CA LEU A 116 14.94 -2.13 14.94
C LEU A 116 13.94 -3.10 14.29
N LEU A 117 12.73 -2.63 14.01
CA LEU A 117 11.67 -3.39 13.34
C LEU A 117 11.78 -3.37 11.80
N GLY A 118 12.83 -2.78 11.25
CA GLY A 118 12.96 -2.52 9.81
C GLY A 118 12.94 -3.74 8.93
N SER A 119 13.75 -4.74 9.26
CA SER A 119 13.78 -5.98 8.49
C SER A 119 12.43 -6.69 8.57
N GLU A 120 11.93 -6.99 9.77
CA GLU A 120 10.68 -7.74 9.93
C GLU A 120 9.43 -6.99 9.42
N PHE A 121 9.39 -5.66 9.53
CA PHE A 121 8.27 -4.85 9.04
C PHE A 121 8.23 -4.79 7.52
N PHE A 122 9.36 -4.54 6.85
CA PHE A 122 9.42 -4.54 5.39
C PHE A 122 9.26 -5.94 4.84
N ASP A 123 9.84 -6.95 5.48
CA ASP A 123 9.68 -8.36 5.08
C ASP A 123 8.21 -8.78 5.16
N ASN A 124 7.49 -8.47 6.25
CA ASN A 124 6.05 -8.75 6.35
C ASN A 124 5.18 -7.90 5.41
N PHE A 125 5.59 -6.66 5.12
CA PHE A 125 4.86 -5.79 4.18
C PHE A 125 4.99 -6.27 2.73
N PHE A 126 6.18 -6.69 2.30
CA PHE A 126 6.42 -7.20 0.94
C PHE A 126 5.93 -8.65 0.76
N MET A 127 5.90 -9.48 1.80
CA MET A 127 5.41 -10.87 1.72
C MET A 127 3.88 -11.00 1.74
N ALA A 128 3.15 -9.94 2.13
CA ALA A 128 1.70 -9.95 2.24
C ALA A 128 0.96 -9.51 0.95
N GLY A 129 1.69 -9.16 -0.12
CA GLY A 129 1.15 -8.77 -1.44
C GLY A 129 1.54 -9.76 -2.53
#